data_AF-A0A2D9JR74-F1
#
_entry.id   AF-A0A2D9JR74-F1
#
_cell.length_a   1.000
_cell.length_b   1.000
_cell.length_c   1.000
_cell.angle_alpha   90.00
_cell.angle_beta   90.00
_cell.angle_gamma   90.00
#
_symmetry.space_group_name_H-M   'P 1'
#
loop_
_entity.id
_entity.type
_entity.pdbx_description
1 polymer ?
#
loop_
_entity_poly.entity_id
_entity_poly.type
_entity_poly.pdbx_seq_one_letter_code
_entity_poly.pdbx_strand_id
1 'polypeptide(L)'
;PHPDESAIERHLQEALDLARRMNAHLPELRAATGLARLWQTQNRAQEAQALLKDSLAWFQEGFDAPALKEASQLIDTLKAA
;
A
#
# COMPACT_ATOMS: atom_id res chain seq x y z
N PRO A 1 -3.19 -14.49 17.54
CA PRO A 1 -2.31 -14.49 16.35
C PRO A 1 -2.96 -15.24 15.19
N HIS A 2 -3.48 -14.52 14.19
CA HIS A 2 -4.05 -15.15 13.00
C HIS A 2 -2.89 -15.60 12.09
N PRO A 3 -2.71 -16.91 11.86
CA PRO A 3 -1.57 -17.43 11.08
C PRO A 3 -1.53 -16.94 9.63
N ASP A 4 -2.63 -16.36 9.13
CA ASP A 4 -2.76 -15.88 7.75
C ASP A 4 -2.16 -14.48 7.52
N GLU A 5 -2.08 -13.62 8.53
CA GLU A 5 -1.64 -12.23 8.38
C GLU A 5 -0.18 -12.15 7.89
N SER A 6 0.72 -12.96 8.47
CA SER A 6 2.13 -13.01 8.04
C SER A 6 2.30 -13.59 6.64
N ALA A 7 1.44 -14.53 6.23
CA ALA A 7 1.45 -15.05 4.88
C ALA A 7 0.98 -13.99 3.88
N ILE A 8 -0.09 -13.26 4.21
CA ILE A 8 -0.60 -12.15 3.40
C ILE A 8 0.46 -11.05 3.25
N GLU A 9 1.16 -10.69 4.34
CA GLU A 9 2.24 -9.69 4.30
C GLU A 9 3.33 -10.08 3.29
N ARG A 10 3.80 -11.35 3.34
CA ARG A 10 4.86 -11.83 2.45
C ARG A 10 4.43 -11.79 0.98
N HIS A 11 3.23 -12.27 0.66
CA HIS A 11 2.73 -12.25 -0.71
C HIS A 11 2.58 -10.82 -1.26
N LEU A 12 2.13 -9.88 -0.42
CA LEU A 12 2.02 -8.47 -0.79
C LEU A 12 3.39 -7.81 -0.98
N GLN A 13 4.38 -8.14 -0.15
CA GLN A 13 5.76 -7.69 -0.32
C GLN A 13 6.38 -8.23 -1.62
N GLU A 14 6.16 -9.51 -1.95
CA GLU A 14 6.62 -10.10 -3.20
C GLU A 14 5.96 -9.45 -4.42
N ALA A 15 4.65 -9.20 -4.35
CA ALA A 15 3.93 -8.48 -5.41
C ALA A 15 4.44 -7.04 -5.59
N LEU A 16 4.74 -6.35 -4.49
CA LEU A 16 5.31 -5.00 -4.50
C LEU A 16 6.70 -5.00 -5.16
N ASP A 17 7.58 -5.93 -4.77
CA ASP A 17 8.92 -6.05 -5.34
C ASP A 17 8.87 -6.37 -6.84
N LEU A 18 8.01 -7.30 -7.24
CA LEU A 18 7.81 -7.64 -8.65
C LEU A 18 7.29 -6.44 -9.45
N ALA A 19 6.30 -5.72 -8.93
CA ALA A 19 5.76 -4.53 -9.58
C ALA A 19 6.82 -3.43 -9.75
N ARG A 20 7.66 -3.21 -8.73
CA ARG A 20 8.79 -2.27 -8.79
C ARG A 20 9.81 -2.67 -9.85
N ARG A 21 10.19 -3.96 -9.92
CA ARG A 21 11.10 -4.48 -10.95
C ARG A 21 10.55 -4.31 -12.36
N MET A 22 9.23 -4.46 -12.52
CA MET A 22 8.54 -4.29 -13.81
C MET A 22 8.22 -2.83 -14.14
N ASN A 23 8.55 -1.88 -13.26
CA ASN A 23 8.16 -0.48 -13.37
C ASN A 23 6.63 -0.30 -13.53
N ALA A 24 5.87 -1.22 -12.93
CA ALA A 24 4.43 -1.27 -13.04
C ALA A 24 3.80 -0.55 -11.85
N HIS A 25 3.59 0.76 -11.98
CA HIS A 25 3.12 1.60 -10.89
C HIS A 25 1.72 1.21 -10.36
N LEU A 26 0.79 0.80 -11.25
CA LEU A 26 -0.57 0.42 -10.85
C LEU A 26 -0.62 -0.82 -9.93
N PRO A 27 0.03 -1.95 -10.27
CA PRO A 27 0.13 -3.09 -9.35
C PRO A 27 0.99 -2.79 -8.13
N GLU A 28 2.00 -1.91 -8.23
CA GLU A 28 2.77 -1.45 -7.07
C GLU A 28 1.85 -0.79 -6.04
N LEU A 29 1.03 0.17 -6.48
CA LEU A 29 0.09 0.88 -5.61
C LEU A 29 -0.95 -0.05 -4.97
N ARG A 30 -1.45 -1.04 -5.72
CA ARG A 30 -2.38 -2.03 -5.18
C ARG A 30 -1.73 -2.90 -4.10
N ALA A 31 -0.52 -3.39 -4.33
CA ALA A 31 0.22 -4.16 -3.34
C ALA A 31 0.54 -3.32 -2.09
N ALA A 32 1.00 -2.08 -2.28
CA ALA A 32 1.25 -1.13 -1.19
C ALA A 32 -0.01 -0.83 -0.37
N THR A 33 -1.17 -0.67 -1.01
CA THR A 33 -2.47 -0.44 -0.33
C THR A 33 -2.90 -1.63 0.51
N GLY A 34 -2.74 -2.85 -0.01
CA GLY A 34 -2.98 -4.07 0.76
C GLY A 34 -2.08 -4.18 1.98
N LEU A 35 -0.79 -3.89 1.80
CA LEU A 35 0.21 -3.96 2.88
C LEU A 35 -0.07 -2.92 3.96
N ALA A 36 -0.43 -1.70 3.55
CA ALA A 36 -0.79 -0.61 4.44
C ALA A 36 -2.05 -0.91 5.29
N ARG A 37 -3.06 -1.59 4.73
CA ARG A 37 -4.23 -2.04 5.51
C ARG A 37 -3.85 -3.08 6.55
N LEU A 38 -2.95 -4.01 6.20
CA LEU A 38 -2.47 -5.01 7.16
C LEU A 38 -1.64 -4.36 8.27
N TRP A 39 -0.79 -3.39 7.94
CA TRP A 39 -0.02 -2.65 8.95
C TRP A 39 -0.88 -1.75 9.83
N GLN A 40 -2.02 -1.26 9.32
CA GLN A 40 -3.01 -0.57 10.14
C GLN A 40 -3.52 -1.44 11.30
N THR A 41 -3.87 -2.71 11.03
CA THR A 41 -4.34 -3.63 12.09
C THR A 41 -3.25 -3.99 13.10
N GLN A 42 -1.98 -3.90 12.68
CA GLN A 42 -0.80 -4.14 13.51
C GLN A 42 -0.29 -2.90 14.26
N ASN A 43 -1.04 -1.78 14.26
CA ASN A 43 -0.61 -0.51 14.88
C ASN A 43 0.65 0.13 14.23
N ARG A 44 0.98 -0.28 13.00
CA ARG A 44 2.14 0.21 12.22
C ARG A 44 1.73 1.29 11.22
N ALA A 45 0.95 2.28 11.68
CA ALA A 45 0.36 3.30 10.82
C ALA A 45 1.39 4.21 10.12
N GLN A 46 2.52 4.50 10.78
CA GLN A 46 3.59 5.31 10.20
C GLN A 46 4.26 4.63 8.99
N GLU A 47 4.52 3.33 9.10
CA GLU A 47 5.12 2.53 8.01
C GLU A 47 4.16 2.42 6.82
N ALA A 48 2.86 2.19 7.11
CA ALA A 48 1.80 2.18 6.11
C ALA A 48 1.70 3.51 5.35
N GLN A 49 1.77 4.64 6.07
CA GLN A 49 1.73 5.95 5.45
C GLN A 49 2.97 6.22 4.59
N ALA A 50 4.16 5.88 5.08
CA ALA A 50 5.41 6.09 4.36
C ALA A 50 5.42 5.31 3.03
N LEU A 51 5.02 4.04 3.07
CA LEU A 51 4.91 3.19 1.88
C LEU A 51 3.93 3.75 0.86
N LEU A 52 2.73 4.15 1.30
CA LEU A 52 1.72 4.71 0.40
C LEU A 52 2.18 6.03 -0.21
N LYS A 53 2.83 6.92 0.55
CA LYS A 53 3.37 8.18 0.01
C LYS A 53 4.42 7.94 -1.07
N ASP A 54 5.31 6.98 -0.85
CA ASP A 54 6.35 6.60 -1.81
C ASP A 54 5.74 6.09 -3.12
N SER A 55 4.75 5.19 -3.03
CA SER A 55 4.04 4.68 -4.22
C SER A 55 3.18 5.75 -4.89
N LEU A 56 2.54 6.66 -4.13
CA LEU A 56 1.73 7.76 -4.67
C LEU A 56 2.56 8.85 -5.36
N ALA A 57 3.83 9.02 -4.98
CA ALA A 57 4.71 10.03 -5.58
C ALA A 57 4.92 9.80 -7.09
N TRP A 58 4.79 8.57 -7.56
CA TRP A 58 4.89 8.23 -8.99
C TRP A 58 3.64 8.62 -9.80
N PHE A 59 2.51 8.90 -9.15
CA PHE A 59 1.22 9.15 -9.81
C PHE A 59 0.85 10.63 -9.91
N GLN A 60 1.82 11.55 -9.83
CA GLN A 60 1.54 12.98 -9.70
C GLN A 60 0.81 13.66 -10.88
N GLU A 61 0.55 12.99 -12.00
CA GLU A 61 -0.24 13.57 -13.11
C GLU A 61 -1.35 12.64 -13.63
N GLY A 62 -2.60 13.10 -13.49
CA GLY A 62 -3.72 12.75 -14.37
C GLY A 62 -4.31 11.33 -14.27
N PHE A 63 -3.88 10.50 -13.33
CA PHE A 63 -4.37 9.13 -13.24
C PHE A 63 -5.63 9.03 -12.36
N ASP A 64 -6.80 8.80 -12.98
CA ASP A 64 -8.04 8.48 -12.27
C ASP A 64 -8.11 6.95 -12.06
N ALA A 65 -7.27 6.44 -11.16
CA ALA A 65 -7.32 5.03 -10.78
C ALA A 65 -8.07 4.86 -9.46
N PRO A 66 -8.99 3.89 -9.34
CA PRO A 66 -9.64 3.58 -8.06
C PRO A 66 -8.62 3.28 -6.95
N ALA A 67 -7.48 2.68 -7.30
CA ALA A 67 -6.38 2.42 -6.37
C ALA A 67 -5.78 3.71 -5.76
N LEU A 68 -5.78 4.83 -6.48
CA LEU A 68 -5.29 6.13 -5.96
C LEU A 68 -6.25 6.71 -4.93
N LYS A 69 -7.55 6.60 -5.20
CA LYS A 69 -8.60 7.02 -4.27
C LYS A 69 -8.52 6.20 -2.99
N GLU A 70 -8.42 4.87 -3.10
CA GLU A 70 -8.30 3.98 -1.95
C GLU A 70 -7.04 4.26 -1.13
N ALA A 71 -5.87 4.41 -1.77
CA ALA A 71 -4.63 4.75 -1.09
C ALA A 71 -4.72 6.09 -0.35
N SER A 72 -5.33 7.11 -0.96
CA SER A 72 -5.50 8.43 -0.35
C SER A 72 -6.45 8.39 0.85
N GLN A 73 -7.59 7.69 0.73
CA GLN A 73 -8.53 7.49 1.83
C GLN A 73 -7.89 6.70 2.98
N LEU A 74 -7.03 5.72 2.67
CA LEU A 74 -6.31 4.97 3.68
C LEU A 74 -5.29 5.86 4.41
N ILE A 75 -4.53 6.71 3.71
CA ILE A 75 -3.63 7.68 4.36
C ILE A 75 -4.39 8.59 5.32
N ASP A 76 -5.58 9.07 4.94
CA ASP A 76 -6.40 9.93 5.80
C ASP A 76 -6.85 9.17 7.06
N THR A 77 -7.32 7.93 6.88
CA THR A 77 -7.70 7.05 7.98
C THR A 77 -6.52 6.76 8.92
N LEU A 78 -5.32 6.56 8.38
CA LEU A 78 -4.08 6.32 9.13
C LEU A 78 -3.60 7.56 9.90
N LYS A 79 -3.99 8.78 9.50
CA LYS A 79 -3.70 10.01 10.24
C LYS A 79 -4.69 10.27 11.37
N ALA A 80 -5.90 9.74 11.25
CA ALA A 80 -6.99 9.93 12.21
C ALA A 80 -6.99 8.88 13.35
N ALA A 81 -6.19 7.83 13.23
CA ALA A 81 -5.98 6.79 14.24
C ALA A 81 -4.80 7.15 15.17
#